data_AF-A0A8H4APS4-F1
#
_entry.id   AF-A0A8H4APS4-F1
#
_cell.length_a   1.000
_cell.length_b   1.000
_cell.length_c   1.000
_cell.angle_alpha   90.00
_cell.angle_beta   90.00
_cell.angle_gamma   90.00
#
_symmetry.space_group_name_H-M   'P 1'
#
loop_
_entity.id
_entity.type
_entity.pdbx_description
1 polymer ?
#
loop_
_entity_poly.entity_id
_entity_poly.type
_entity_poly.pdbx_seq_one_letter_code
_entity_poly.pdbx_strand_id
1 'polypeptide(L)'
;MNFEELSEYLSDHGICYGQVCLLAKIELEAKIFNLALIQWYDFKSKKTPFYYGCPRLQLTEIYNIIDIEAIKDNVHIIPRFDKDNDYLVNKYIF
;
A
#
# COMPACT_ATOMS: atom_id res chain seq x y z
N MET A 1 -18.54 -1.68 -1.89
CA MET A 1 -18.01 -0.47 -2.55
C MET A 1 -18.92 -0.16 -3.72
N ASN A 2 -19.48 1.05 -3.76
CA ASN A 2 -20.32 1.48 -4.88
C ASN A 2 -19.44 1.77 -6.11
N PHE A 3 -19.95 1.54 -7.32
CA PHE A 3 -19.18 1.76 -8.56
C PHE A 3 -18.80 3.24 -8.75
N GLU A 4 -19.66 4.15 -8.29
CA GLU A 4 -19.40 5.59 -8.29
C GLU A 4 -18.22 5.95 -7.36
N GLU A 5 -18.10 5.33 -6.18
CA GLU A 5 -16.98 5.55 -5.26
C GLU A 5 -15.64 5.08 -5.85
N LEU A 6 -15.65 3.99 -6.64
CA LEU A 6 -14.46 3.48 -7.33
C LEU A 6 -13.98 4.42 -8.44
N SER A 7 -14.90 5.12 -9.12
CA SER A 7 -14.55 6.05 -10.20
C SER A 7 -13.84 7.32 -9.70
N GLU A 8 -14.04 7.70 -8.44
CA GLU A 8 -13.41 8.86 -7.81
C GLU A 8 -12.16 8.52 -6.99
N TYR A 9 -11.76 7.25 -6.97
CA TYR A 9 -10.60 6.80 -6.21
C TYR A 9 -9.30 7.17 -6.94
N LEU A 10 -8.43 7.95 -6.28
CA LEU A 10 -7.12 8.26 -6.83
C LEU A 10 -6.20 7.06 -6.67
N SER A 11 -5.58 6.67 -7.77
CA SER A 11 -4.58 5.61 -7.80
C SER A 11 -3.35 6.08 -8.57
N ASP A 12 -2.18 5.55 -8.21
CA ASP A 12 -0.98 5.67 -9.05
C ASP A 12 -1.08 4.58 -10.13
N HIS A 13 -1.80 4.86 -11.22
CA HIS A 13 -2.03 3.91 -12.32
C HIS A 13 -2.65 2.57 -11.87
N GLY A 14 -3.57 2.61 -10.90
CA GLY A 14 -4.21 1.40 -10.35
C GLY A 14 -3.36 0.59 -9.38
N ILE A 15 -2.22 1.12 -8.93
CA ILE A 15 -1.33 0.46 -7.96
C ILE A 15 -1.78 0.78 -6.54
N CYS A 16 -1.82 -0.26 -5.69
CA CYS A 16 -2.00 -0.15 -4.25
C CYS A 16 -0.65 -0.27 -3.53
N TYR A 17 -0.48 0.51 -2.46
CA TYR A 17 0.72 0.46 -1.62
C TYR A 17 0.36 -0.09 -0.24
N GLY A 18 1.15 -1.02 0.25
CA GLY A 18 0.93 -1.64 1.55
C GLY A 18 2.23 -1.94 2.27
N GLN A 19 2.19 -1.84 3.59
CA GLN A 19 3.26 -2.30 4.46
C GLN A 19 2.95 -3.74 4.89
N VAL A 20 3.90 -4.65 4.68
CA VAL A 20 3.82 -6.00 5.23
C VAL A 20 4.05 -5.92 6.73
N CYS A 21 3.04 -6.30 7.52
CA CYS A 21 3.11 -6.34 8.98
C CYS A 21 3.49 -7.73 9.50
N LEU A 22 3.05 -8.79 8.82
CA LEU A 22 3.31 -10.17 9.20
C LEU A 22 3.39 -11.06 7.95
N LEU A 23 4.32 -11.99 7.95
CA LEU A 23 4.36 -13.11 7.01
C LEU A 23 3.99 -14.39 7.79
N ALA A 24 3.05 -15.15 7.26
CA ALA A 24 2.58 -16.38 7.88
C ALA A 24 2.52 -17.51 6.85
N LYS A 25 2.97 -18.69 7.26
CA LYS A 25 2.78 -19.94 6.51
C LYS A 25 1.81 -20.81 7.29
N ILE A 26 0.69 -21.15 6.66
CA ILE A 26 -0.31 -22.04 7.26
C ILE A 26 -0.30 -23.36 6.49
N GLU A 27 -0.09 -24.45 7.20
CA GLU A 27 -0.16 -25.80 6.66
C GLU A 27 -1.45 -26.45 7.14
N LEU A 28 -2.36 -26.72 6.21
CA LEU A 28 -3.63 -27.40 6.49
C LEU A 28 -3.69 -28.68 5.66
N GLU A 29 -3.65 -29.81 6.36
CA GLU A 29 -3.52 -31.14 5.75
C GLU A 29 -2.30 -31.22 4.81
N ALA A 30 -2.52 -31.15 3.49
CA ALA A 30 -1.47 -31.15 2.46
C ALA A 30 -1.41 -29.83 1.65
N LYS A 31 -2.14 -28.80 2.06
CA LYS A 31 -2.11 -27.47 1.41
C LYS A 31 -1.28 -26.49 2.24
N ILE A 32 -0.46 -25.73 1.54
CA ILE A 32 0.38 -24.67 2.11
C ILE A 32 -0.16 -23.33 1.63
N PHE A 33 -0.45 -22.43 2.57
CA PHE A 33 -0.82 -21.05 2.29
C PHE A 33 0.30 -20.13 2.75
N ASN A 34 0.83 -19.34 1.82
CA ASN A 34 1.86 -18.33 2.07
C ASN A 34 1.15 -16.97 2.10
N LEU A 35 0.87 -16.48 3.31
CA LEU A 35 0.02 -15.31 3.53
C LEU A 35 0.81 -14.14 4.08
N ALA A 36 0.38 -12.93 3.74
CA ALA A 36 0.88 -11.68 4.29
C ALA A 36 -0.27 -10.86 4.89
N LEU A 37 -0.09 -10.36 6.10
CA LEU A 37 -0.93 -9.29 6.64
C LEU A 37 -0.38 -7.96 6.14
N ILE A 38 -1.19 -7.21 5.42
CA ILE A 38 -0.85 -5.92 4.83
C ILE A 38 -1.65 -4.82 5.53
N GLN A 39 -0.96 -3.74 5.92
CA GLN A 39 -1.57 -2.46 6.26
C GLN A 39 -1.49 -1.53 5.05
N TRP A 40 -2.61 -0.95 4.64
CA TRP A 40 -2.66 -0.18 3.39
C TRP A 40 -2.34 1.30 3.57
N TYR A 41 -1.74 1.87 2.54
CA TYR A 41 -1.64 3.31 2.35
C TYR A 41 -2.74 3.80 1.40
N ASP A 42 -3.17 5.03 1.62
CA ASP A 42 -4.06 5.77 0.71
C ASP A 42 -3.43 7.11 0.33
N PHE A 43 -3.89 7.74 -0.76
CA PHE A 43 -3.44 9.07 -1.11
C PHE A 43 -3.84 10.08 -0.04
N LYS A 44 -2.85 10.81 0.47
CA LYS A 44 -3.08 11.79 1.53
C LYS A 44 -3.94 12.97 1.07
N SER A 45 -3.89 13.31 -0.22
CA SER A 45 -4.62 14.46 -0.76
C SER A 45 -4.98 14.27 -2.22
N LYS A 46 -6.26 14.44 -2.55
CA LYS A 46 -6.73 14.53 -3.93
C LYS A 46 -6.18 15.74 -4.69
N LYS A 47 -5.95 16.86 -3.99
CA LYS A 47 -5.48 18.12 -4.58
C LYS A 47 -3.97 18.16 -4.80
N THR A 48 -3.22 17.54 -3.89
CA THR A 48 -1.75 17.47 -3.95
C THR A 48 -1.27 16.02 -3.81
N PRO A 49 -1.60 15.15 -4.79
CA PRO A 49 -1.31 13.72 -4.69
C PRO A 49 0.17 13.40 -4.90
N PHE A 50 0.97 14.33 -5.41
CA PHE A 50 2.40 14.12 -5.66
C PHE A 50 3.25 15.26 -5.08
N TYR A 51 4.43 14.91 -4.58
CA TYR A 51 5.53 15.84 -4.31
C TYR A 51 6.81 15.36 -4.95
N TYR A 52 7.51 16.25 -5.66
CA TYR A 52 8.73 15.91 -6.39
C TYR A 52 8.54 14.72 -7.36
N GLY A 53 7.35 14.56 -7.96
CA GLY A 53 7.00 13.41 -8.79
C GLY A 53 6.67 12.11 -8.03
N CYS A 54 6.82 12.09 -6.71
CA CYS A 54 6.54 10.94 -5.85
C CYS A 54 5.09 10.96 -5.31
N PRO A 55 4.35 9.84 -5.36
CA PRO A 55 3.05 9.70 -4.70
C PRO A 55 3.12 10.05 -3.21
N ARG A 56 2.16 10.86 -2.75
CA ARG A 56 2.03 11.30 -1.37
C ARG A 56 0.93 10.54 -0.67
N LEU A 57 1.33 9.77 0.33
CA LEU A 57 0.50 8.77 0.98
C LEU A 57 0.29 9.06 2.47
N GLN A 58 -0.75 8.44 3.01
CA GLN A 58 -1.01 8.31 4.44
C GLN A 58 -1.24 6.82 4.74
N LEU A 59 -0.74 6.36 5.88
CA LEU A 59 -1.01 5.02 6.37
C LEU A 59 -2.43 4.98 6.95
N THR A 60 -3.17 3.93 6.62
CA THR A 60 -4.56 3.74 7.07
C THR A 60 -4.63 2.69 8.18
N GLU A 61 -5.78 2.58 8.83
CA GLU A 61 -6.08 1.51 9.79
C GLU A 61 -6.68 0.26 9.12
N ILE A 62 -6.61 0.18 7.79
CA ILE A 62 -7.15 -0.95 7.03
C ILE A 62 -6.08 -2.03 6.92
N TYR A 63 -6.44 -3.23 7.40
CA TYR A 63 -5.60 -4.41 7.32
C TYR A 63 -6.30 -5.51 6.54
N ASN A 64 -5.57 -6.19 5.66
CA ASN A 64 -6.06 -7.38 4.98
C ASN A 64 -4.99 -8.46 4.92
N ILE A 65 -5.44 -9.71 4.92
CA ILE A 65 -4.59 -10.86 4.62
C ILE A 65 -4.68 -11.13 3.13
N ILE A 66 -3.54 -11.24 2.47
CA ILE A 66 -3.44 -11.59 1.04
C ILE A 66 -2.46 -12.74 0.85
N ASP A 67 -2.56 -13.42 -0.29
CA ASP A 67 -1.51 -14.33 -0.73
C ASP A 67 -0.23 -13.55 -1.06
N ILE A 68 0.92 -14.06 -0.63
CA ILE A 68 2.22 -13.44 -0.91
C ILE A 68 2.45 -13.29 -2.41
N GLU A 69 1.93 -14.22 -3.21
CA GLU A 69 2.01 -14.20 -4.68
C GLU A 69 1.26 -13.03 -5.33
N ALA A 70 0.34 -12.38 -4.61
CA ALA A 70 -0.34 -11.17 -5.09
C ALA A 70 0.54 -9.91 -4.98
N ILE A 71 1.64 -9.96 -4.23
CA ILE A 71 2.61 -8.86 -4.09
C ILE A 71 3.48 -8.82 -5.34
N LYS A 72 3.39 -7.72 -6.10
CA LYS A 72 4.09 -7.58 -7.38
C LYS A 72 5.55 -7.14 -7.24
N ASP A 73 5.78 -6.12 -6.42
CA ASP A 73 7.07 -5.46 -6.30
C ASP A 73 7.30 -4.92 -4.90
N ASN A 74 8.58 -4.74 -4.56
CA ASN A 74 8.99 -4.01 -3.36
C ASN A 74 9.24 -2.55 -3.71
N VAL A 75 8.73 -1.64 -2.87
CA VAL A 75 8.94 -0.21 -3.01
C VAL A 75 9.49 0.38 -1.72
N HIS A 76 10.11 1.56 -1.81
CA HIS A 76 10.56 2.29 -0.64
C HIS A 76 9.62 3.45 -0.35
N ILE A 77 9.00 3.43 0.83
CA ILE A 77 8.11 4.49 1.31
C ILE A 77 8.80 5.19 2.49
N ILE A 78 8.96 6.49 2.40
CA ILE A 78 9.74 7.29 3.36
C ILE A 78 8.80 8.27 4.09
N PRO A 79 8.82 8.32 5.43
CA PRO A 79 8.07 9.32 6.18
C PRO A 79 8.64 10.71 5.90
N ARG A 80 7.75 11.69 5.77
CA ARG A 80 8.17 13.09 5.66
C ARG A 80 8.55 13.64 7.02
N PHE A 81 9.73 14.24 7.08
CA PHE A 81 10.23 14.89 8.29
C PHE A 81 9.24 15.95 8.81
N ASP A 82 9.02 15.97 10.13
CA ASP A 82 8.07 16.85 10.83
C ASP A 82 6.62 16.82 10.30
N LYS A 83 6.20 15.72 9.66
CA LYS A 83 4.82 15.52 9.24
C LYS A 83 4.26 14.23 9.79
N ASP A 84 3.12 14.35 10.45
CA ASP A 84 2.40 13.18 10.93
C ASP A 84 1.68 12.46 9.78
N ASN A 85 1.75 11.13 9.80
CA ASN A 85 1.12 10.22 8.86
C ASN A 85 1.24 10.65 7.37
N ASP A 86 2.39 11.15 6.95
CA ASP A 86 2.65 11.70 5.60
C ASP A 86 3.90 11.05 5.02
N TYR A 87 3.74 10.36 3.90
CA TYR A 87 4.78 9.51 3.32
C TYR A 87 4.93 9.77 1.83
N LEU A 88 6.11 9.47 1.31
CA LEU A 88 6.40 9.54 -0.12
C LEU A 88 6.92 8.20 -0.62
N VAL A 89 6.36 7.72 -1.74
CA VAL A 89 6.91 6.57 -2.46
C VAL A 89 8.13 7.04 -3.23
N ASN A 90 9.32 6.56 -2.87
CA ASN A 90 10.55 6.96 -3.50
C ASN A 90 10.71 6.28 -4.88
N LYS A 91 10.63 7.07 -5.95
CA LYS A 91 10.82 6.62 -7.34
C LYS A 91 12.28 6.73 -7.82
N TYR A 92 13.22 7.16 -6.97
CA TYR A 92 14.59 7.53 -7.36
C TYR A 92 15.69 6.64 -6.75
N ILE A 93 15.33 5.61 -5.97
CA ILE A 93 16.31 4.71 -5.34
C ILE A 93 16.68 3.50 -6.22
N PHE A 94 16.27 3.47 -7.49
CA PHE A 94 16.63 2.41 -8.44
C PHE A 94 16.95 2.97 -9.81
#